data_AF-A0A2H0L8V0-F1
#
_entry.id   AF-A0A2H0L8V0-F1
#
_cell.length_a   1.000
_cell.length_b   1.000
_cell.length_c   1.000
_cell.angle_alpha   90.00
_cell.angle_beta   90.00
_cell.angle_gamma   90.00
#
_symmetry.space_group_name_H-M   'P 1'
#
loop_
_entity.id
_entity.type
_entity.pdbx_description
1 polymer ?
#
loop_
_entity_poly.entity_id
_entity_poly.type
_entity_poly.pdbx_seq_one_letter_code
_entity_poly.pdbx_strand_id
1 'polypeptide(L)'
;MRSKLIDYLAQHAKDIYAKMSETLGDEDQIKDLERAVLLNSIDTLWMDHLEALDNLRTAVGLRGYGQRDPLVEYKRDAYGLFKQLQGAIQNQVVYSVFKILSARSMQMQGAGNILQALGGGLSALQGMRFSAPAKEG
;
A
#
# COMPACT_ATOMS: atom_id res chain seq x y z
N MET A 1 -8.63 -20.70 -19.01
CA MET A 1 -7.97 -19.43 -19.39
C MET A 1 -7.92 -18.44 -18.23
N ARG A 2 -9.05 -18.16 -17.55
CA ARG A 2 -9.11 -17.28 -16.37
C ARG A 2 -8.19 -17.68 -15.20
N SER A 3 -8.14 -18.96 -14.81
CA SER A 3 -7.28 -19.37 -13.68
C SER A 3 -5.79 -19.10 -13.98
N LYS A 4 -5.31 -19.50 -15.16
CA LYS A 4 -3.92 -19.27 -15.59
C LYS A 4 -3.51 -17.79 -15.53
N LEU A 5 -4.43 -16.87 -15.88
CA LEU A 5 -4.17 -15.43 -15.79
C LEU A 5 -4.07 -14.95 -14.34
N ILE A 6 -4.95 -15.43 -13.46
CA ILE A 6 -4.92 -15.12 -12.02
C ILE A 6 -3.60 -15.62 -11.41
N ASP A 7 -3.21 -16.86 -11.73
CA ASP A 7 -1.98 -17.46 -11.23
C ASP A 7 -0.75 -16.67 -11.70
N TYR A 8 -0.72 -16.26 -12.97
CA TYR A 8 0.35 -15.43 -13.53
C TYR A 8 0.47 -14.07 -12.83
N LEU A 9 -0.65 -13.36 -12.63
CA LEU A 9 -0.65 -12.06 -11.96
C LEU A 9 -0.28 -12.19 -10.48
N ALA A 10 -0.77 -13.23 -9.79
CA ALA A 10 -0.44 -13.49 -8.40
C ALA A 10 1.05 -13.78 -8.22
N GLN A 11 1.65 -14.55 -9.14
CA GLN A 11 3.08 -14.81 -9.12
C GLN A 11 3.89 -13.53 -9.36
N HIS A 12 3.50 -12.73 -10.37
CA HIS A 12 4.16 -11.47 -10.66
C HIS A 12 4.11 -10.48 -9.49
N ALA A 13 2.98 -10.40 -8.79
CA ALA A 13 2.84 -9.58 -7.59
C ALA A 13 3.79 -10.02 -6.46
N LYS A 14 3.94 -11.34 -6.25
CA LYS A 14 4.89 -11.89 -5.28
C LYS A 14 6.33 -11.54 -5.63
N ASP A 15 6.70 -11.65 -6.92
CA ASP A 15 8.04 -11.34 -7.38
C ASP A 15 8.38 -9.85 -7.19
N ILE A 16 7.42 -8.96 -7.45
CA ILE A 16 7.58 -7.51 -7.19
C ILE A 16 7.76 -7.26 -5.70
N TYR A 17 6.92 -7.87 -4.86
CA TYR A 17 7.00 -7.74 -3.42
C TYR A 17 8.38 -8.19 -2.90
N ALA A 18 8.87 -9.36 -3.34
CA ALA A 18 10.17 -9.90 -2.95
C ALA A 18 11.34 -8.96 -3.28
N LYS A 19 11.34 -8.39 -4.51
CA LYS A 19 12.36 -7.41 -4.92
C LYS A 19 12.32 -6.14 -4.09
N MET A 20 11.13 -5.65 -3.78
CA MET A 20 10.96 -4.48 -2.91
C MET A 20 11.43 -4.79 -1.49
N SER A 21 11.10 -5.96 -0.93
CA SER A 21 11.52 -6.34 0.42
C SER A 21 13.04 -6.45 0.55
N GLU A 22 13.73 -7.01 -0.46
CA GLU A 22 15.20 -7.07 -0.48
C GLU A 22 15.85 -5.68 -0.43
N THR A 23 15.25 -4.70 -1.11
CA THR A 23 15.77 -3.33 -1.16
C THR A 23 15.64 -2.59 0.18
N LEU A 24 14.67 -3.00 1.03
CA LEU A 24 14.43 -2.38 2.33
C LEU A 24 15.31 -2.97 3.45
N GLY A 25 15.93 -4.13 3.24
CA GLY A 25 17.04 -4.66 4.05
C GLY A 25 16.72 -5.21 5.44
N ASP A 26 15.52 -4.96 5.98
CA ASP A 26 15.12 -5.43 7.31
C ASP A 26 13.71 -6.07 7.28
N GLU A 27 13.67 -7.40 7.47
CA GLU A 27 12.44 -8.20 7.42
C GLU A 27 11.47 -7.82 8.56
N ASP A 28 11.99 -7.44 9.72
CA ASP A 28 11.17 -7.09 10.89
C ASP A 28 10.44 -5.75 10.66
N GLN A 29 11.10 -4.78 10.04
CA GLN A 29 10.45 -3.51 9.66
C GLN A 29 9.31 -3.71 8.67
N ILE A 30 9.45 -4.67 7.75
CA ILE A 30 8.40 -4.96 6.76
C ILE A 30 7.20 -5.60 7.47
N LYS A 31 7.43 -6.56 8.38
CA LYS A 31 6.37 -7.19 9.17
C LYS A 31 5.61 -6.18 10.03
N ASP A 32 6.32 -5.26 10.67
CA ASP A 32 5.70 -4.22 11.49
C ASP A 32 4.88 -3.24 10.65
N LEU A 33 5.37 -2.90 9.45
CA LEU A 33 4.64 -2.10 8.49
C LEU A 33 3.36 -2.81 8.02
N GLU A 34 3.43 -4.10 7.69
CA GLU A 34 2.25 -4.88 7.29
C GLU A 34 1.20 -4.92 8.41
N ARG A 35 1.64 -5.14 9.66
CA ARG A 35 0.74 -5.10 10.82
C ARG A 35 0.10 -3.74 10.99
N ALA A 36 0.87 -2.67 10.90
CA ALA A 36 0.36 -1.30 11.03
C ALA A 36 -0.68 -0.99 9.93
N VAL A 37 -0.40 -1.37 8.68
CA VAL A 37 -1.32 -1.19 7.56
C VAL A 37 -2.60 -2.01 7.75
N LEU A 38 -2.48 -3.27 8.19
CA LEU A 38 -3.63 -4.13 8.46
C LEU A 38 -4.53 -3.53 9.53
N LEU A 39 -3.97 -3.17 10.69
CA LEU A 39 -4.71 -2.58 11.80
C LEU A 39 -5.40 -1.28 11.37
N ASN A 40 -4.66 -0.37 10.72
CA ASN A 40 -5.22 0.89 10.26
C ASN A 40 -6.36 0.70 9.23
N SER A 41 -6.22 -0.28 8.34
CA SER A 41 -7.25 -0.61 7.35
C SER A 41 -8.51 -1.15 8.02
N ILE A 42 -8.36 -2.00 9.04
CA ILE A 42 -9.49 -2.54 9.82
C ILE A 42 -10.18 -1.41 10.58
N ASP A 43 -9.43 -0.59 11.31
CA ASP A 43 -9.99 0.48 12.14
C ASP A 43 -10.81 1.48 11.30
N THR A 44 -10.26 1.87 10.14
CA THR A 44 -10.92 2.83 9.24
C THR A 44 -12.22 2.25 8.68
N LEU A 45 -12.17 1.04 8.12
CA LEU A 45 -13.32 0.44 7.46
C LEU A 45 -14.37 -0.10 8.44
N TRP A 46 -13.97 -0.44 9.66
CA TRP A 46 -14.90 -0.89 10.69
C TRP A 46 -15.82 0.25 11.15
N MET A 47 -15.31 1.48 11.26
CA MET A 47 -16.15 2.64 11.59
C MET A 47 -17.23 2.87 10.54
N ASP A 48 -16.85 2.86 9.26
CA ASP A 48 -17.80 2.98 8.15
C ASP A 48 -18.83 1.83 8.16
N HIS A 49 -18.41 0.62 8.53
CA HIS A 49 -19.29 -0.53 8.66
C HIS A 49 -20.31 -0.37 9.79
N LEU A 50 -19.91 0.16 10.95
CA LEU A 50 -20.82 0.42 12.06
C LEU A 50 -21.88 1.45 11.66
N GLU A 51 -21.50 2.52 10.97
CA GLU A 51 -22.44 3.50 10.43
C GLU A 51 -23.43 2.85 9.45
N ALA A 52 -22.94 1.99 8.56
CA ALA A 52 -23.78 1.25 7.63
C ALA A 52 -24.77 0.31 8.34
N LEU A 53 -24.36 -0.34 9.43
CA LEU A 53 -25.24 -1.18 10.25
C LEU A 53 -26.32 -0.37 10.98
N ASP A 54 -25.99 0.82 11.49
CA ASP A 54 -26.96 1.71 12.13
C ASP A 54 -28.01 2.22 11.12
N ASN A 55 -27.56 2.57 9.92
CA ASN A 55 -28.44 2.93 8.81
C ASN A 55 -29.34 1.76 8.41
N LEU A 56 -28.78 0.54 8.31
CA LEU A 56 -29.52 -0.67 8.00
C LEU A 56 -30.59 -0.97 9.05
N ARG A 57 -30.26 -0.82 10.34
CA ARG A 57 -31.21 -1.02 11.45
C ARG A 57 -32.41 -0.09 11.33
N THR A 58 -32.17 1.19 11.02
CA THR A 58 -33.22 2.18 10.79
C THR A 58 -34.08 1.82 9.57
N ALA A 59 -33.46 1.44 8.46
CA ALA A 59 -34.16 1.08 7.23
C ALA A 59 -35.03 -0.18 7.38
N VAL A 60 -34.55 -1.19 8.08
CA VAL A 60 -35.33 -2.41 8.39
C VAL A 60 -36.50 -2.10 9.32
N GLY A 61 -36.31 -1.22 10.31
CA GLY A 61 -37.39 -0.74 11.18
C GLY A 61 -38.55 -0.09 10.41
N LEU A 62 -38.24 0.67 9.35
CA LEU A 62 -39.25 1.28 8.48
C LEU A 62 -39.96 0.27 7.56
N ARG A 63 -39.28 -0.80 7.15
CA ARG A 63 -39.81 -1.89 6.29
C ARG A 63 -40.61 -2.95 7.03
N GLY A 64 -40.51 -2.99 8.36
CA GLY A 64 -41.18 -3.98 9.23
C GLY A 64 -42.72 -4.01 9.16
N TYR A 65 -43.36 -3.09 8.43
CA TYR A 65 -44.80 -3.14 8.13
C TYR A 65 -45.17 -4.23 7.10
N GLY A 66 -44.20 -4.82 6.38
CA GLY A 66 -44.42 -5.70 5.23
C GLY A 66 -44.33 -7.22 5.49
N GLN A 67 -44.98 -7.76 6.53
CA GLN A 67 -45.17 -9.21 6.83
C GLN A 67 -43.91 -10.11 6.92
N ARG A 68 -42.71 -9.62 6.60
CA ARG A 68 -41.43 -10.32 6.78
C ARG A 68 -40.85 -10.00 8.14
N ASP A 69 -40.24 -11.00 8.77
CA ASP A 69 -39.56 -10.83 10.07
C ASP A 69 -38.38 -9.86 9.92
N PRO A 70 -38.44 -8.66 10.55
CA PRO A 70 -37.38 -7.66 10.48
C PRO A 70 -36.02 -8.20 10.92
N LEU A 71 -35.99 -9.15 11.86
CA LEU A 71 -34.75 -9.73 12.35
C LEU A 71 -34.04 -10.57 11.27
N VAL A 72 -34.81 -11.28 10.45
CA VAL A 72 -34.28 -12.13 9.37
C VAL A 72 -33.69 -11.25 8.26
N GLU A 73 -34.38 -10.17 7.90
CA GLU A 73 -33.92 -9.22 6.88
C GLU A 73 -32.65 -8.50 7.33
N TYR A 74 -32.62 -8.01 8.57
CA TYR A 74 -31.42 -7.38 9.14
C TYR A 74 -30.22 -8.33 9.10
N LYS A 75 -30.36 -9.58 9.57
CA LYS A 75 -29.26 -10.55 9.57
C LYS A 75 -28.73 -10.83 8.16
N ARG A 76 -29.63 -10.98 7.18
CA ARG A 76 -29.27 -11.27 5.79
C ARG A 76 -28.47 -10.11 5.18
N ASP A 77 -28.98 -8.89 5.34
CA ASP A 77 -28.39 -7.70 4.75
C ASP A 77 -27.08 -7.32 5.48
N ALA A 78 -27.03 -7.43 6.81
CA ALA A 78 -25.83 -7.22 7.63
C ALA A 78 -24.70 -8.18 7.24
N TYR A 79 -25.02 -9.46 7.00
CA TYR A 79 -24.04 -10.41 6.48
C TYR A 79 -23.51 -10.02 5.09
N GLY A 80 -24.37 -9.45 4.25
CA GLY A 80 -23.95 -8.86 2.97
C GLY A 80 -22.93 -7.73 3.15
N LEU A 81 -23.21 -6.79 4.05
CA LEU A 81 -22.30 -5.69 4.39
C LEU A 81 -20.98 -6.21 4.97
N PHE A 82 -21.01 -7.24 5.81
CA PHE A 82 -19.79 -7.82 6.37
C PHE A 82 -18.89 -8.45 5.29
N LYS A 83 -19.46 -9.15 4.30
CA LYS A 83 -18.66 -9.67 3.17
C LYS A 83 -18.04 -8.55 2.33
N GLN A 84 -18.74 -7.44 2.17
CA GLN A 84 -18.20 -6.27 1.47
C GLN A 84 -17.04 -5.65 2.26
N LEU A 85 -17.19 -5.50 3.58
CA LEU A 85 -16.13 -5.06 4.47
C LEU A 85 -14.88 -5.94 4.35
N GLN A 86 -15.03 -7.26 4.39
CA GLN A 86 -13.90 -8.19 4.24
C GLN A 86 -13.15 -7.98 2.92
N GLY A 87 -13.88 -7.82 1.81
CA GLY A 87 -13.27 -7.52 0.51
C GLY A 87 -12.59 -6.15 0.47
N ALA A 88 -13.20 -5.14 1.10
CA ALA A 88 -12.62 -3.80 1.20
C ALA A 88 -11.31 -3.81 2.00
N ILE A 89 -11.26 -4.51 3.14
CA ILE A 89 -10.04 -4.64 3.95
C ILE A 89 -8.93 -5.30 3.13
N GLN A 90 -9.21 -6.41 2.44
CA GLN A 90 -8.22 -7.11 1.61
C GLN A 90 -7.65 -6.19 0.52
N ASN A 91 -8.51 -5.47 -0.19
CA ASN A 91 -8.09 -4.54 -1.23
C ASN A 91 -7.27 -3.37 -0.68
N GLN A 92 -7.70 -2.79 0.44
CA GLN A 92 -7.04 -1.65 1.07
C GLN A 92 -5.64 -2.01 1.57
N VAL A 93 -5.49 -3.19 2.18
CA VAL A 93 -4.20 -3.69 2.67
C VAL A 93 -3.25 -3.89 1.49
N VAL A 94 -3.67 -4.62 0.45
CA VAL A 94 -2.83 -4.86 -0.73
C VAL A 94 -2.40 -3.54 -1.36
N TYR A 95 -3.36 -2.65 -1.63
CA TYR A 95 -3.05 -1.35 -2.22
C TYR A 95 -2.08 -0.53 -1.36
N SER A 96 -2.31 -0.46 -0.06
CA SER A 96 -1.48 0.35 0.86
C SER A 96 -0.07 -0.20 0.98
N VAL A 97 0.10 -1.52 1.11
CA VAL A 97 1.43 -2.16 1.17
C VAL A 97 2.22 -1.86 -0.10
N PHE A 98 1.65 -2.13 -1.28
CA PHE A 98 2.35 -1.87 -2.55
C PHE A 98 2.64 -0.37 -2.75
N LYS A 99 1.72 0.51 -2.37
CA LYS A 99 1.93 1.97 -2.44
C LYS A 99 3.10 2.41 -1.58
N ILE A 100 3.16 1.96 -0.32
CA ILE A 100 4.23 2.36 0.60
C ILE A 100 5.58 1.77 0.15
N LEU A 101 5.61 0.49 -0.22
CA LEU A 101 6.82 -0.17 -0.71
C LEU A 101 7.37 0.51 -1.97
N SER A 102 6.51 0.85 -2.93
CA SER A 102 6.92 1.56 -4.15
C SER A 102 7.49 2.94 -3.83
N ALA A 103 6.86 3.71 -2.94
CA ALA A 103 7.36 5.03 -2.53
C ALA A 103 8.75 4.94 -1.87
N ARG A 104 8.94 3.96 -0.98
CA ARG A 104 10.23 3.75 -0.28
C ARG A 104 11.33 3.29 -1.24
N SER A 105 11.02 2.43 -2.20
CA SER A 105 11.97 2.00 -3.24
C SER A 105 12.44 3.17 -4.12
N MET A 106 11.54 4.10 -4.48
CA MET A 106 11.89 5.30 -5.23
C MET A 106 12.79 6.25 -4.44
N GLN A 107 12.57 6.40 -3.13
CA GLN A 107 13.36 7.27 -2.26
C GLN A 107 14.83 6.78 -2.15
N MET A 108 15.03 5.46 -2.05
CA MET A 108 16.38 4.85 -2.06
C MET A 108 17.11 5.09 -3.39
N GLN A 109 16.40 4.97 -4.52
CA GLN A 109 16.99 5.24 -5.85
C GLN A 109 17.33 6.72 -6.06
N GLY A 110 16.47 7.63 -5.56
CA GLY A 110 16.72 9.07 -5.61
C GLY A 110 17.99 9.47 -4.83
N ALA A 111 18.18 8.92 -3.63
CA ALA A 111 19.39 9.15 -2.83
C ALA A 111 20.66 8.61 -3.53
N GLY A 112 20.58 7.42 -4.14
CA GLY A 112 21.67 6.85 -4.93
C GLY A 112 22.08 7.72 -6.12
N ASN A 113 21.11 8.28 -6.85
CA ASN A 113 21.37 9.19 -7.97
C ASN A 113 22.02 10.50 -7.52
N ILE A 114 21.62 11.06 -6.38
CA ILE A 114 22.24 12.30 -5.85
C ILE A 114 23.70 12.06 -5.46
N LEU A 115 23.98 10.94 -4.78
CA LEU A 115 25.34 10.58 -4.39
C LEU A 115 26.24 10.35 -5.62
N GLN A 116 25.70 9.74 -6.68
CA GLN A 116 26.41 9.52 -7.95
C GLN A 116 26.64 10.84 -8.72
N ALA A 117 25.65 11.74 -8.73
CA ALA A 117 25.79 13.07 -9.34
C ALA A 117 26.83 13.95 -8.62
N LEU A 118 26.89 13.89 -7.29
CA LEU A 118 27.89 14.61 -6.49
C LEU A 118 29.28 13.98 -6.60
N GLY A 119 29.38 12.65 -6.69
CA GLY A 119 30.64 11.93 -6.90
C GLY A 119 31.28 12.19 -8.27
N GLY A 120 30.47 12.32 -9.33
CA GLY A 120 30.95 12.64 -10.68
C GLY A 120 31.53 14.06 -10.81
N GLY A 121 31.03 15.02 -10.03
CA GLY A 121 31.53 16.40 -10.01
C GLY A 121 32.94 16.54 -9.42
N LEU A 122 33.28 15.73 -8.40
CA LEU A 122 34.60 15.74 -7.78
C LEU A 122 35.68 15.13 -8.69
N SER A 123 35.35 14.09 -9.48
CA SER A 123 36.27 13.56 -10.50
C SER A 123 36.49 14.51 -11.67
N ALA A 124 35.48 15.31 -12.06
CA ALA A 124 35.62 16.33 -13.09
C ALA A 124 36.54 17.50 -12.66
N LEU A 125 36.61 17.81 -11.36
CA LEU A 125 37.48 18.84 -10.80
C LEU A 125 38.93 18.38 -10.61
N GLN A 126 39.19 17.08 -10.52
CA GLN A 126 40.54 16.52 -10.37
C GLN A 126 41.34 16.49 -11.69
N GLY A 127 40.66 16.59 -12.84
CA GLY A 127 41.26 16.71 -14.17
C GLY A 127 41.60 18.13 -14.60
N MET A 128 41.04 19.17 -13.95
CA MET A 128 41.42 20.56 -14.19
C MET A 128 42.69 20.88 -13.39
N ARG A 129 43.84 20.43 -13.90
CA ARG A 129 45.14 21.00 -13.52
C ARG A 129 45.11 22.49 -13.86
N PHE A 130 44.95 23.32 -12.83
CA PHE A 130 45.14 24.76 -12.94
C PHE A 130 46.62 25.01 -13.28
N SER A 131 46.93 25.16 -14.56
CA SER A 131 48.25 25.62 -15.01
C SER A 131 48.29 27.13 -14.79
N ALA A 132 48.83 27.53 -13.64
CA ALA A 132 49.14 28.93 -13.38
C ALA A 132 50.23 29.39 -14.38
N PRO A 133 50.05 30.51 -15.09
CA PRO A 133 51.10 31.02 -15.97
C PRO A 133 52.23 31.56 -15.09
N ALA A 134 53.42 30.98 -15.25
CA ALA A 134 54.64 31.52 -14.67
C ALA A 134 54.90 32.89 -15.29
N LYS A 135 55.03 33.92 -14.44
CA LYS A 135 55.63 35.19 -14.85
C LYS A 135 57.15 35.03 -14.77
N GLU A 136 57.78 34.87 -15.92
CA GLU A 136 59.18 35.24 -16.14
C GLU A 136 59.26 36.77 -16.36
N GLY A 137 60.26 37.42 -15.76
CA GLY A 137 60.63 38.82 -15.99
C GLY A 137 60.48 39.73 -14.78
#